data_AF-A0A1S3QLQ7-F1
#
_entry.id   AF-A0A1S3QLQ7-F1
#
_cell.length_a   1.000
_cell.length_b   1.000
_cell.length_c   1.000
_cell.angle_alpha   90.00
_cell.angle_beta   90.00
_cell.angle_gamma   90.00
#
_symmetry.space_group_name_H-M   'P 1'
#
loop_
_entity.id
_entity.type
_entity.pdbx_description
1 polymer ?
#
loop_
_entity_poly.entity_id
_entity_poly.type
_entity_poly.pdbx_seq_one_letter_code
_entity_poly.pdbx_strand_id
1 'polypeptide(L)'
;MYSKLKEQLESKRHYAALKTMEQLEKVFIPRVSRYRFCQIMADNLPKLREDIKDISMSDLKDFLESIRKHSDKIGETAMKQAQQHRTFNSVVQKQDSGMGYTKPVYSLNGRTPTQHNGLAAEEGVEEDQSEEEVSLFRPLFHTLWSSIKTTR
;
A
#
# COMPACT_ATOMS: atom_id res chain seq x y z
N MET A 1 -10.92 -13.46 28.23
CA MET A 1 -11.01 -13.89 26.81
C MET A 1 -12.04 -13.09 26.04
N TYR A 2 -13.31 -13.03 26.47
CA TYR A 2 -14.33 -12.22 25.78
C TYR A 2 -13.97 -10.72 25.72
N SER A 3 -13.43 -10.14 26.80
CA SER A 3 -12.97 -8.74 26.80
C SER A 3 -11.90 -8.46 25.74
N LYS A 4 -10.99 -9.42 25.52
CA LYS A 4 -9.95 -9.34 24.48
C LYS A 4 -10.55 -9.40 23.08
N LEU A 5 -11.57 -10.23 22.87
CA LEU A 5 -12.30 -10.26 21.59
C LEU A 5 -12.95 -8.90 21.31
N LYS A 6 -13.59 -8.29 22.31
CA LYS A 6 -14.20 -6.97 22.18
C LYS A 6 -13.18 -5.89 21.82
N GLU A 7 -12.05 -5.85 22.50
CA GLU A 7 -10.94 -4.93 22.20
C GLU A 7 -10.37 -5.13 20.78
N GLN A 8 -10.26 -6.38 20.33
CA GLN A 8 -9.81 -6.70 18.96
C GLN A 8 -10.78 -6.21 17.88
N LEU A 9 -12.09 -6.23 18.17
CA LEU A 9 -13.11 -5.68 17.28
C LEU A 9 -13.07 -4.15 17.24
N GLU A 10 -12.93 -3.51 18.40
CA GLU A 10 -12.79 -2.05 18.52
C GLU A 10 -11.52 -1.53 17.80
N SER A 11 -10.44 -2.31 17.83
CA SER A 11 -9.18 -1.99 17.13
C SER A 11 -9.15 -2.41 15.64
N LYS A 12 -10.28 -2.81 15.04
CA LYS A 12 -10.38 -3.32 13.66
C LYS A 12 -9.41 -4.46 13.32
N ARG A 13 -8.95 -5.21 14.33
CA ARG A 13 -8.04 -6.36 14.15
C ARG A 13 -8.85 -7.61 13.84
N HIS A 14 -9.56 -7.60 12.70
CA HIS A 14 -10.55 -8.62 12.34
C HIS A 14 -9.98 -10.04 12.35
N TYR A 15 -8.77 -10.26 11.82
CA TYR A 15 -8.12 -11.58 11.87
C TYR A 15 -7.82 -12.06 13.30
N ALA A 16 -7.31 -11.19 14.15
CA ALA A 16 -7.01 -11.51 15.53
C ALA A 16 -8.30 -11.81 16.33
N ALA A 17 -9.37 -11.05 16.08
CA ALA A 17 -10.70 -11.28 16.63
C ALA A 17 -11.24 -12.67 16.22
N LEU A 18 -11.18 -13.01 14.93
CA LEU A 18 -11.58 -14.33 14.43
C LEU A 18 -10.82 -15.46 15.11
N LYS A 19 -9.51 -15.28 15.35
CA LYS A 19 -8.69 -16.31 16.02
C LYS A 19 -9.06 -16.49 17.49
N THR A 20 -9.26 -15.39 18.22
CA THR A 20 -9.72 -15.45 19.62
C THR A 20 -11.10 -16.08 19.72
N MET A 21 -11.99 -15.77 18.78
CA MET A 21 -13.33 -16.32 18.69
C MET A 21 -13.31 -17.83 18.42
N GLU A 22 -12.46 -18.30 17.51
CA GLU A 22 -12.26 -19.73 17.26
C GLU A 22 -11.82 -20.47 18.53
N GLN A 23 -10.90 -19.89 19.32
CA GLN A 23 -10.50 -20.46 20.59
C GLN A 23 -11.64 -20.48 21.62
N LEU A 24 -12.45 -19.42 21.67
CA LEU A 24 -13.60 -19.33 22.56
C LEU A 24 -14.58 -20.48 22.30
N GLU A 25 -14.89 -20.73 21.03
CA GLU A 25 -15.81 -21.78 20.58
C GLU A 25 -15.27 -23.19 20.82
N LYS A 26 -14.03 -23.47 20.41
CA LYS A 26 -13.49 -24.84 20.40
C LYS A 26 -12.92 -25.28 21.76
N VAL A 27 -12.39 -24.34 22.55
CA VAL A 27 -11.64 -24.67 23.78
C VAL A 27 -12.42 -24.28 25.03
N PHE A 28 -12.99 -23.08 25.07
CA PHE A 28 -13.55 -22.55 26.32
C PHE A 28 -15.02 -22.95 26.49
N ILE A 29 -15.88 -22.76 25.49
CA ILE A 29 -17.31 -23.07 25.61
C ILE A 29 -17.58 -24.53 26.01
N PRO A 30 -16.93 -25.56 25.43
CA PRO A 30 -17.18 -26.94 25.83
C PRO A 30 -16.85 -27.21 27.30
N ARG A 31 -15.82 -26.54 27.84
CA ARG A 31 -15.37 -26.71 29.24
C ARG A 31 -16.30 -26.06 30.26
N VAL A 32 -17.04 -25.02 29.88
CA VAL A 32 -17.98 -24.29 30.75
C VAL A 32 -19.44 -24.40 30.28
N SER A 33 -19.74 -25.37 29.41
CA SER A 33 -21.05 -25.58 28.75
C SER A 33 -22.23 -25.84 29.68
N ARG A 34 -21.95 -26.17 30.95
CA ARG A 34 -22.95 -26.37 32.02
C ARG A 34 -23.74 -25.10 32.35
N TYR A 35 -23.19 -23.93 32.05
CA TYR A 35 -23.85 -22.67 32.34
C TYR A 35 -24.67 -22.16 31.15
N ARG A 36 -25.90 -21.68 31.44
CA ARG A 36 -26.84 -21.22 30.40
C ARG A 36 -26.30 -20.06 29.57
N PHE A 37 -25.55 -19.14 30.19
CA PHE A 37 -24.95 -18.01 29.47
C PHE A 37 -23.94 -18.47 28.41
N CYS A 38 -23.22 -19.58 28.62
CA CYS A 38 -22.27 -20.12 27.64
C CYS A 38 -22.96 -20.69 26.41
N GLN A 39 -24.14 -21.30 26.60
CA GLN A 39 -24.95 -21.83 25.49
C GLN A 39 -25.48 -20.69 24.61
N ILE A 40 -26.03 -19.65 25.23
CA ILE A 40 -26.45 -18.43 24.52
C ILE A 40 -25.27 -17.81 23.77
N MET A 41 -24.10 -17.74 24.39
CA MET A 41 -22.90 -17.23 23.73
C MET A 41 -22.50 -18.10 22.53
N ALA A 42 -22.60 -19.43 22.64
CA ALA A 42 -22.33 -20.37 21.54
C ALA A 42 -23.27 -20.13 20.36
N ASP A 43 -24.56 -19.92 20.62
CA ASP A 43 -25.57 -19.70 19.58
C ASP A 43 -25.37 -18.36 18.84
N ASN A 44 -24.77 -17.36 19.51
CA ASN A 44 -24.50 -16.05 18.91
C ASN A 44 -23.16 -15.99 18.17
N LEU A 45 -22.23 -16.93 18.41
CA LEU A 45 -20.92 -16.93 17.77
C LEU A 45 -20.97 -17.00 16.24
N PRO A 46 -21.81 -17.84 15.59
CA PRO A 46 -21.96 -17.86 14.14
C PRO A 46 -22.34 -16.51 13.55
N LYS A 47 -23.29 -15.80 14.18
CA LYS A 47 -23.71 -14.46 13.74
C LYS A 47 -22.58 -13.46 13.85
N LEU A 48 -21.86 -13.47 14.98
CA LEU A 48 -20.70 -12.59 15.16
C LEU A 48 -19.60 -12.88 14.14
N ARG A 49 -19.44 -14.13 13.67
CA ARG A 49 -18.51 -14.47 12.57
C ARG A 49 -18.92 -13.79 11.27
N GLU A 50 -20.19 -13.82 10.96
CA GLU A 50 -20.76 -13.23 9.75
C GLU A 50 -20.62 -11.71 9.80
N ASP A 51 -20.95 -11.08 10.91
CA ASP A 51 -20.76 -9.64 11.11
C ASP A 51 -19.30 -9.20 10.88
N ILE A 52 -18.33 -9.93 11.46
CA ILE A 52 -16.91 -9.64 11.26
C ILE A 52 -16.53 -9.78 9.78
N LYS A 53 -17.03 -10.81 9.11
CA LYS A 53 -16.78 -11.04 7.68
C LYS A 53 -17.35 -9.90 6.85
N ASP A 54 -18.59 -9.49 7.10
CA ASP A 54 -19.26 -8.45 6.34
C ASP A 54 -18.58 -7.10 6.49
N ILE A 55 -18.22 -6.73 7.73
CA ILE A 55 -17.43 -5.52 8.01
C ILE A 55 -16.08 -5.59 7.29
N SER A 56 -15.37 -6.72 7.38
CA SER A 56 -14.06 -6.90 6.72
C SER A 56 -14.17 -6.84 5.20
N MET A 57 -15.25 -7.38 4.62
CA MET A 57 -15.48 -7.35 3.19
C MET A 57 -15.87 -5.96 2.70
N SER A 58 -16.61 -5.18 3.50
CA SER A 58 -16.87 -3.76 3.20
C SER A 58 -15.56 -2.98 3.18
N ASP A 59 -14.76 -3.09 4.25
CA ASP A 59 -13.49 -2.37 4.39
C ASP A 59 -12.53 -2.70 3.24
N LEU A 60 -12.46 -3.97 2.83
CA LEU A 60 -11.68 -4.38 1.66
C LEU A 60 -12.20 -3.75 0.36
N LYS A 61 -13.52 -3.74 0.15
CA LYS A 61 -14.12 -3.12 -1.06
C LYS A 61 -13.86 -1.62 -1.09
N ASP A 62 -14.04 -0.95 0.02
CA ASP A 62 -13.81 0.48 0.18
C ASP A 62 -12.33 0.82 -0.08
N PHE A 63 -11.40 -0.01 0.41
CA PHE A 63 -9.98 0.12 0.12
C PHE A 63 -9.66 -0.06 -1.36
N LEU A 64 -10.20 -1.09 -2.02
CA LEU A 64 -9.95 -1.28 -3.45
C LEU A 64 -10.55 -0.15 -4.29
N GLU A 65 -11.69 0.39 -3.88
CA GLU A 65 -12.31 1.55 -4.52
C GLU A 65 -11.48 2.82 -4.30
N SER A 66 -10.89 3.01 -3.11
CA SER A 66 -10.00 4.14 -2.85
C SER A 66 -8.73 4.08 -3.70
N ILE A 67 -8.13 2.89 -3.84
CA ILE A 67 -7.00 2.66 -4.75
C ILE A 67 -7.40 3.00 -6.18
N ARG A 68 -8.53 2.48 -6.66
CA ARG A 68 -9.01 2.75 -8.01
C ARG A 68 -9.12 4.26 -8.28
N LYS A 69 -9.74 5.02 -7.37
CA LYS A 69 -9.96 6.47 -7.52
C LYS A 69 -8.68 7.30 -7.50
N HIS A 70 -7.70 6.92 -6.69
CA HIS A 70 -6.51 7.76 -6.46
C HIS A 70 -5.26 7.28 -7.21
N SER A 71 -5.32 6.08 -7.81
CA SER A 71 -4.18 5.47 -8.51
C SER A 71 -3.63 6.32 -9.65
N ASP A 72 -4.49 7.01 -10.42
CA ASP A 72 -4.06 7.88 -11.52
C ASP A 72 -3.21 9.05 -11.02
N LYS A 73 -3.66 9.73 -9.95
CA LYS A 73 -2.93 10.85 -9.33
C LYS A 73 -1.60 10.40 -8.72
N ILE A 74 -1.60 9.23 -8.08
CA ILE A 74 -0.36 8.62 -7.53
C ILE A 74 0.60 8.31 -8.68
N GLY A 75 0.11 7.73 -9.78
CA GLY A 75 0.90 7.43 -10.97
C GLY A 75 1.49 8.68 -11.61
N GLU A 76 0.69 9.72 -11.80
CA GLU A 76 1.15 11.01 -12.31
C GLU A 76 2.24 11.62 -11.44
N THR A 77 2.03 11.65 -10.12
CA THR A 77 3.00 12.19 -9.16
C THR A 77 4.30 11.41 -9.18
N ALA A 78 4.22 10.07 -9.19
CA ALA A 78 5.38 9.19 -9.28
C ALA A 78 6.17 9.43 -10.58
N MET A 79 5.49 9.62 -11.71
CA MET A 79 6.15 9.93 -12.99
C MET A 79 6.81 11.31 -12.97
N LYS A 80 6.14 12.33 -12.42
CA LYS A 80 6.70 13.69 -12.28
C LYS A 80 7.95 13.69 -11.39
N GLN A 81 7.91 13.00 -10.26
CA GLN A 81 9.07 12.84 -9.37
C GLN A 81 10.21 12.07 -10.05
N ALA A 82 9.91 10.97 -10.76
CA ALA A 82 10.91 10.21 -11.50
C ALA A 82 11.58 11.05 -12.60
N GLN A 83 10.82 11.91 -13.28
CA GLN A 83 11.36 12.85 -14.25
C GLN A 83 12.24 13.91 -13.58
N GLN A 84 11.77 14.56 -12.53
CA GLN A 84 12.56 15.55 -11.77
C GLN A 84 13.88 14.95 -11.26
N HIS A 85 13.86 13.73 -10.74
CA HIS A 85 15.06 13.04 -10.29
C HIS A 85 16.04 12.76 -11.44
N ARG A 86 15.55 12.43 -12.65
CA ARG A 86 16.41 12.31 -13.85
C ARG A 86 17.00 13.65 -14.27
N THR A 87 16.20 14.72 -14.29
CA THR A 87 16.68 16.06 -14.66
C THR A 87 17.74 16.53 -13.67
N PHE A 88 17.50 16.38 -12.36
CA PHE A 88 18.46 16.73 -11.31
C PHE A 88 19.80 15.99 -11.48
N ASN A 89 19.76 14.66 -11.66
CA ASN A 89 20.98 13.87 -11.89
C ASN A 89 21.71 14.29 -13.18
N SER A 90 21.00 14.63 -14.25
CA SER A 90 21.61 15.12 -15.48
C SER A 90 22.28 16.50 -15.34
N VAL A 91 21.73 17.38 -14.50
CA VAL A 91 22.32 18.71 -14.21
C VAL A 91 23.58 18.56 -13.36
N VAL A 92 23.56 17.68 -12.36
CA VAL A 92 24.72 17.36 -11.52
C VAL A 92 25.85 16.73 -12.35
N GLN A 93 25.54 15.80 -13.27
CA GLN A 93 26.55 15.24 -14.18
C GLN A 93 27.16 16.28 -15.14
N LYS A 94 26.40 17.31 -15.52
CA LYS A 94 26.88 18.38 -16.40
C LYS A 94 27.88 19.31 -15.72
N GLN A 95 27.84 19.40 -14.39
CA GLN A 95 28.80 20.18 -13.60
C GLN A 95 30.10 19.41 -13.31
N ASP A 96 30.08 18.08 -13.36
CA ASP A 96 31.28 17.24 -13.21
C ASP A 96 32.02 16.97 -14.55
N SER A 97 31.38 17.27 -15.68
CA SER A 97 31.95 17.06 -17.03
C SER A 97 32.88 18.20 -17.50
N GLY A 98 33.52 18.91 -16.57
CA GLY A 98 34.48 19.98 -16.81
C GLY A 98 35.90 19.52 -17.17
N MET A 99 36.11 18.24 -17.52
CA MET A 99 37.44 17.73 -17.88
C MET A 99 37.37 16.68 -18.99
N GLY A 100 37.50 17.15 -20.24
CA GLY A 100 38.20 16.47 -21.35
C GLY A 100 37.67 15.13 -21.91
N TYR A 101 37.85 15.00 -23.23
CA TYR A 101 37.97 13.76 -24.04
C TYR A 101 36.75 13.25 -24.85
N THR A 102 36.87 13.55 -26.15
CA THR A 102 36.63 12.72 -27.34
C THR A 102 35.24 12.14 -27.62
N LYS A 103 34.67 12.58 -28.75
CA LYS A 103 33.62 11.86 -29.48
C LYS A 103 34.14 10.50 -29.97
N PRO A 104 33.28 9.46 -30.00
CA PRO A 104 33.26 8.54 -31.12
C PRO A 104 31.94 8.66 -31.89
N VAL A 105 32.09 8.72 -33.20
CA VAL A 105 31.03 8.70 -34.21
C VAL A 105 30.55 7.27 -34.35
N TYR A 106 29.30 6.99 -34.01
CA TYR A 106 28.57 5.85 -34.55
C TYR A 106 27.34 6.41 -35.27
N SER A 107 27.42 6.45 -36.59
CA SER A 107 26.29 6.74 -37.45
C SER A 107 25.32 5.57 -37.40
N LEU A 108 24.08 5.79 -36.98
CA LEU A 108 22.96 4.92 -37.33
C LEU A 108 21.81 5.78 -37.84
N ASN A 109 21.56 5.66 -39.14
CA ASN A 109 20.50 6.35 -39.86
C ASN A 109 19.12 6.00 -39.28
N GLY A 110 18.36 7.04 -38.88
CA GLY A 110 16.92 6.99 -38.62
C GLY A 110 16.36 8.42 -38.62
N ARG A 111 15.36 8.66 -39.47
CA ARG A 111 14.82 9.98 -39.87
C ARG A 111 14.10 10.76 -38.74
N THR A 112 14.38 12.09 -38.70
CA THR A 112 13.60 13.33 -38.33
C THR A 112 12.15 13.27 -37.82
N PRO A 113 11.51 14.36 -37.25
CA PRO A 113 11.99 15.74 -36.99
C PRO A 113 11.61 16.40 -35.62
N THR A 114 12.46 17.34 -35.18
CA THR A 114 12.19 18.73 -34.74
C THR A 114 10.78 19.16 -34.26
N GLN A 115 10.65 19.60 -32.98
CA GLN A 115 9.83 20.76 -32.49
C GLN A 115 10.43 21.24 -31.14
N HIS A 116 11.14 22.37 -31.08
CA HIS A 116 10.68 23.73 -30.72
C HIS A 116 10.17 23.95 -29.28
N ASN A 117 11.08 24.52 -28.46
CA ASN A 117 10.95 25.54 -27.41
C ASN A 117 9.54 25.96 -26.90
N GLY A 118 9.36 26.06 -25.58
CA GLY A 118 8.22 26.76 -24.97
C GLY A 118 8.20 26.76 -23.44
N LEU A 119 8.55 27.90 -22.84
CA LEU A 119 8.45 28.26 -21.42
C LEU A 119 6.99 28.38 -20.97
N ALA A 120 6.67 27.95 -19.74
CA ALA A 120 5.74 28.64 -18.84
C ALA A 120 5.88 28.07 -17.42
N ALA A 121 6.36 28.89 -16.51
CA ALA A 121 6.24 28.69 -15.07
C ALA A 121 4.78 28.92 -14.66
N GLU A 122 4.28 28.09 -13.76
CA GLU A 122 3.31 28.50 -12.74
C GLU A 122 3.61 27.67 -11.49
N GLU A 123 4.08 28.38 -10.47
CA GLU A 123 4.18 27.91 -9.10
C GLU A 123 2.76 27.77 -8.53
N GLY A 124 2.44 26.57 -8.06
CA GLY A 124 1.31 26.32 -7.18
C GLY A 124 1.82 25.47 -6.03
N VAL A 125 2.31 26.15 -4.99
CA VAL A 125 2.73 25.58 -3.72
C VAL A 125 1.49 25.03 -3.01
N GLU A 126 1.40 23.71 -2.89
CA GLU A 126 0.70 23.06 -1.78
C GLU A 126 1.62 21.96 -1.26
N GLU A 127 2.44 22.37 -0.29
CA GLU A 127 3.30 21.50 0.50
C GLU A 127 2.46 20.61 1.44
N ASP A 128 2.88 19.35 1.45
CA ASP A 128 3.12 18.55 2.65
C ASP A 128 1.93 18.04 3.47
N GLN A 129 1.58 16.77 3.19
CA GLN A 129 0.93 15.88 4.16
C GLN A 129 0.96 14.38 3.77
N SER A 130 1.75 13.97 2.76
CA SER A 130 1.67 12.62 2.19
C SER A 130 2.96 11.79 2.27
N GLU A 131 4.02 12.35 2.86
CA GLU A 131 5.33 11.69 2.92
C GLU A 131 5.35 10.53 3.93
N GLU A 132 4.46 10.56 4.93
CA GLU A 132 4.37 9.51 5.95
C GLU A 132 3.70 8.23 5.43
N GLU A 133 2.73 8.32 4.51
CA GLU A 133 2.02 7.15 3.99
C GLU A 133 2.90 6.30 3.07
N VAL A 134 3.82 6.91 2.30
CA VAL A 134 4.74 6.18 1.42
C VAL A 134 5.72 5.31 2.22
N SER A 135 6.05 5.73 3.45
CA SER A 135 6.92 4.97 4.35
C SER A 135 6.26 3.69 4.87
N LEU A 136 4.93 3.68 5.02
CA LEU A 136 4.16 2.55 5.56
C LEU A 136 4.19 1.33 4.63
N PHE A 137 4.22 1.54 3.31
CA PHE A 137 4.15 0.46 2.32
C PHE A 137 5.51 -0.10 1.91
N ARG A 138 6.61 0.58 2.25
CA ARG A 138 7.98 0.20 1.91
C ARG A 138 8.36 -1.24 2.33
N PRO A 139 7.97 -1.76 3.52
CA PRO A 139 8.27 -3.13 3.92
C PRO A 139 7.49 -4.19 3.11
N LEU A 140 6.26 -3.87 2.71
CA LEU A 140 5.41 -4.75 1.89
C LEU A 140 6.00 -4.89 0.48
N PHE A 141 6.40 -3.78 -0.14
CA PHE A 141 7.03 -3.81 -1.46
C PHE A 141 8.36 -4.59 -1.47
N HIS A 142 9.18 -4.41 -0.44
CA HIS A 142 10.45 -5.14 -0.33
C HIS A 142 10.23 -6.66 -0.18
N THR A 143 9.27 -7.06 0.65
CA THR A 143 8.95 -8.48 0.88
C THR A 143 8.39 -9.14 -0.38
N LEU A 144 7.48 -8.46 -1.08
CA LEU A 144 6.88 -8.96 -2.32
C LEU A 144 7.91 -9.11 -3.44
N TRP A 145 8.79 -8.11 -3.60
CA TRP A 145 9.87 -8.12 -4.59
C TRP A 145 10.90 -9.23 -4.32
N SER A 146 11.22 -9.49 -3.06
CA SER A 146 12.15 -10.55 -2.66
C SER A 146 11.57 -11.95 -2.91
N SER A 147 10.26 -12.16 -2.70
CA SER A 147 9.58 -13.42 -3.03
C SER A 147 9.56 -13.69 -4.54
N ILE A 148 9.36 -12.66 -5.36
CA ILE A 148 9.35 -12.79 -6.83
C ILE A 148 10.74 -13.19 -7.36
N LYS A 149 11.82 -12.64 -6.80
CA LYS A 149 13.19 -13.00 -7.21
C LYS A 149 13.65 -14.39 -6.75
N THR A 150 13.06 -14.93 -5.68
CA THR A 150 13.46 -16.24 -5.12
C THR A 150 12.78 -17.43 -5.82
N THR A 151 11.79 -17.17 -6.69
CA THR A 151 11.00 -18.22 -7.37
C THR A 151 11.57 -18.57 -8.77
N ARG A 152 12.89 -18.47 -8.98
CA ARG A 152 13.53 -18.96 -10.21
C ARG A 152 14.87 -19.61 -9.94
#